data_AF-A0A2C5YG42-F1
#
_entry.id   AF-A0A2C5YG42-F1
#
_cell.length_a   1.000
_cell.length_b   1.000
_cell.length_c   1.000
_cell.angle_alpha   90.00
_cell.angle_beta   90.00
_cell.angle_gamma   90.00
#
_symmetry.space_group_name_H-M   'P 1'
#
loop_
_entity.id
_entity.type
_entity.pdbx_description
1 polymer ?
#
loop_
_entity_poly.entity_id
_entity_poly.type
_entity_poly.pdbx_seq_one_letter_code
_entity_poly.pdbx_strand_id
1 'polypeptide(L)'
;MAAHSRSLYRSLLRELPPRPLLATPRAPLHTTLRAVFASPPSSTPTSPSVTSLAHAQQLVSYLRAQRQYVALLERYNPSMGLEDDERVRLSARRVGLNMPQTYEPK
;
A
#
# COMPACT_ATOMS: atom_id res chain seq x y z
N MET A 1 -17.82 -20.45 -6.82
CA MET A 1 -16.45 -19.96 -6.58
C MET A 1 -15.52 -21.12 -6.25
N ALA A 2 -14.50 -21.36 -7.07
CA ALA A 2 -13.49 -22.39 -6.80
C ALA A 2 -12.68 -22.04 -5.52
N ALA A 3 -12.13 -23.03 -4.83
CA ALA A 3 -11.37 -22.82 -3.59
C ALA A 3 -10.19 -21.85 -3.77
N HIS A 4 -9.50 -21.97 -4.90
CA HIS A 4 -8.37 -21.11 -5.27
C HIS A 4 -8.77 -19.63 -5.40
N SER A 5 -9.85 -19.31 -6.12
CA SER A 5 -10.28 -17.92 -6.31
C SER A 5 -10.72 -17.26 -5.00
N ARG A 6 -11.32 -18.02 -4.08
CA ARG A 6 -11.65 -17.55 -2.72
C ARG A 6 -10.41 -17.21 -1.91
N SER A 7 -9.35 -18.02 -2.03
CA SER A 7 -8.08 -17.78 -1.32
C SER A 7 -7.42 -16.49 -1.80
N LEU A 8 -7.38 -16.24 -3.12
CA LEU A 8 -6.82 -15.02 -3.72
C LEU A 8 -7.63 -13.77 -3.37
N TYR A 9 -8.95 -13.88 -3.41
CA TYR A 9 -9.83 -12.80 -2.98
C TYR A 9 -9.54 -12.40 -1.52
N ARG A 10 -9.38 -13.38 -0.63
CA ARG A 10 -9.06 -13.13 0.78
C ARG A 10 -7.65 -12.57 0.97
N SER A 11 -6.66 -13.01 0.20
CA SER A 11 -5.32 -12.41 0.28
C SER A 11 -5.35 -10.95 -0.16
N LEU A 12 -6.04 -10.62 -1.26
CA LEU A 12 -6.21 -9.22 -1.70
C LEU A 12 -6.88 -8.35 -0.64
N LEU A 13 -7.93 -8.86 0.00
CA LEU A 13 -8.61 -8.13 1.07
C LEU A 13 -7.72 -7.84 2.29
N ARG A 14 -6.69 -8.66 2.53
CA ARG A 14 -5.76 -8.48 3.66
C ARG A 14 -4.66 -7.46 3.39
N GLU A 15 -4.32 -7.23 2.12
CA GLU A 15 -3.35 -6.20 1.73
C GLU A 15 -3.98 -4.79 1.70
N LEU A 16 -5.31 -4.70 1.68
CA LEU A 16 -6.03 -3.43 1.76
C LEU A 16 -6.02 -2.87 3.20
N PRO A 17 -6.05 -1.54 3.38
CA PRO A 17 -6.11 -0.93 4.70
C PRO A 17 -7.24 -1.52 5.56
N PRO A 18 -6.97 -1.86 6.85
CA PRO A 18 -7.97 -2.42 7.72
C PRO A 18 -9.14 -1.45 7.87
N ARG A 19 -10.35 -1.98 7.82
CA ARG A 19 -11.58 -1.20 8.01
C ARG A 19 -12.25 -1.60 9.31
N PRO A 20 -12.86 -0.64 10.03
CA PRO A 20 -13.74 -0.97 11.13
C PRO A 20 -14.89 -1.85 10.62
N LEU A 21 -15.09 -3.01 11.26
CA LEU A 21 -16.02 -4.06 10.82
C LEU A 21 -17.49 -3.61 10.73
N LEU A 22 -17.83 -2.54 11.47
CA LEU A 22 -19.19 -1.99 11.56
C LEU A 22 -19.40 -0.74 10.69
N ALA A 23 -18.39 -0.31 9.92
CA ALA A 23 -18.57 0.82 9.02
C ALA A 23 -19.34 0.40 7.76
N THR A 24 -20.62 0.73 7.74
CA THR A 24 -21.48 0.73 6.56
C THR A 24 -21.55 2.14 5.98
N PRO A 25 -21.46 2.33 4.65
CA PRO A 25 -21.47 1.32 3.59
C PRO A 25 -20.09 0.73 3.25
N ARG A 26 -20.09 -0.47 2.64
CA ARG A 26 -18.88 -1.11 2.10
C ARG A 26 -18.30 -0.23 1.00
N ALA A 27 -16.98 0.00 0.97
CA ALA A 27 -16.42 0.81 -0.11
C ALA A 27 -16.69 0.22 -1.49
N PRO A 28 -16.85 1.10 -2.50
CA PRO A 28 -17.15 0.69 -3.86
C PRO A 28 -16.12 -0.31 -4.39
N LEU A 29 -14.85 -0.13 -4.04
CA LEU A 29 -13.75 -1.02 -4.43
C LEU A 29 -13.94 -2.48 -3.96
N HIS A 30 -14.50 -2.72 -2.78
CA HIS A 30 -14.75 -4.09 -2.35
C HIS A 30 -15.96 -4.71 -3.06
N THR A 31 -16.93 -3.89 -3.47
CA THR A 31 -18.10 -4.32 -4.25
C THR A 31 -17.65 -4.69 -5.66
N THR A 32 -16.81 -3.87 -6.30
CA THR A 32 -16.24 -4.17 -7.62
C THR A 32 -15.37 -5.42 -7.58
N LEU A 33 -14.47 -5.55 -6.61
CA LEU A 33 -13.67 -6.77 -6.42
C LEU A 33 -14.55 -7.99 -6.20
N ARG A 34 -15.61 -7.87 -5.39
CA ARG A 34 -16.56 -8.97 -5.20
C ARG A 34 -17.25 -9.36 -6.50
N ALA A 35 -17.67 -8.41 -7.33
CA ALA A 35 -18.32 -8.68 -8.62
C ALA A 35 -17.36 -9.39 -9.60
N VAL A 36 -16.12 -8.92 -9.70
CA VAL A 36 -15.07 -9.54 -10.55
C VAL A 36 -14.83 -10.98 -10.14
N PHE A 37 -14.66 -11.24 -8.84
CA PHE A 37 -14.44 -12.60 -8.37
C PHE A 37 -15.71 -13.44 -8.43
N ALA A 38 -16.91 -12.89 -8.19
CA ALA A 38 -18.17 -13.65 -8.16
C ALA A 38 -18.70 -14.05 -9.54
N SER A 39 -18.24 -13.39 -10.61
CA SER A 39 -18.65 -13.72 -11.99
C SER A 39 -18.25 -15.15 -12.35
N PRO A 40 -19.18 -16.02 -12.80
CA PRO A 40 -18.84 -17.35 -13.28
C PRO A 40 -18.01 -17.24 -14.58
N PRO A 41 -17.19 -18.25 -14.92
CA PRO A 41 -16.58 -18.33 -16.24
C PRO A 41 -17.71 -18.48 -17.28
N SER A 42 -18.08 -17.39 -17.96
CA SER A 42 -19.06 -17.46 -19.03
C SER A 42 -18.48 -18.27 -20.19
N SER A 43 -19.31 -19.11 -20.80
CA SER A 43 -19.00 -19.96 -21.96
C SER A 43 -18.80 -19.18 -23.27
N THR A 44 -18.50 -17.89 -23.20
CA THR A 44 -18.18 -17.03 -24.34
C THR A 44 -16.66 -16.94 -24.49
N PRO A 45 -16.10 -17.14 -25.69
CA PRO A 45 -14.65 -17.27 -25.93
C PRO A 45 -13.85 -15.96 -25.77
N THR A 46 -14.50 -14.83 -25.48
CA THR A 46 -13.82 -13.62 -25.06
C THR A 46 -13.28 -13.88 -23.65
N SER A 47 -11.98 -14.09 -23.53
CA SER A 47 -11.31 -14.71 -22.37
C SER A 47 -10.82 -13.70 -21.31
N PRO A 48 -11.56 -13.45 -20.21
CA PRO A 48 -11.04 -12.75 -19.03
C PRO A 48 -10.90 -13.64 -17.77
N SER A 49 -11.36 -14.90 -17.74
CA SER A 49 -11.46 -15.66 -16.47
C SER A 49 -10.11 -16.20 -15.96
N VAL A 50 -9.28 -16.80 -16.82
CA VAL A 50 -7.96 -17.31 -16.43
C VAL A 50 -6.95 -16.17 -16.29
N THR A 51 -7.01 -15.20 -17.20
CA THR A 51 -6.22 -13.95 -17.16
C THR A 51 -6.54 -13.11 -15.93
N SER A 52 -7.80 -12.99 -15.50
CA SER A 52 -8.13 -12.25 -14.27
C SER A 52 -7.58 -12.91 -12.99
N LEU A 53 -7.54 -14.24 -12.92
CA LEU A 53 -6.95 -14.93 -11.76
C LEU A 53 -5.43 -14.77 -11.74
N ALA A 54 -4.75 -14.89 -12.90
CA ALA A 54 -3.32 -14.64 -13.01
C ALA A 54 -2.96 -13.18 -12.66
N HIS A 55 -3.72 -12.21 -13.18
CA HIS A 55 -3.54 -10.80 -12.82
C HIS A 55 -3.79 -10.55 -11.34
N ALA A 56 -4.79 -11.20 -10.74
CA ALA A 56 -5.03 -11.08 -9.31
C ALA A 56 -3.86 -11.63 -8.48
N GLN A 57 -3.27 -12.77 -8.88
CA GLN A 57 -2.06 -13.30 -8.24
C GLN A 57 -0.89 -12.32 -8.34
N GLN A 58 -0.66 -11.76 -9.53
CA GLN A 58 0.39 -10.77 -9.76
C GLN A 58 0.17 -9.53 -8.90
N LEU A 59 -1.08 -9.05 -8.81
CA LEU A 59 -1.42 -7.89 -7.99
C LEU A 59 -1.16 -8.16 -6.50
N VAL A 60 -1.50 -9.35 -5.99
CA VAL A 60 -1.16 -9.75 -4.60
C VAL A 60 0.36 -9.69 -4.38
N SER A 61 1.16 -10.23 -5.32
CA SER A 61 2.62 -10.19 -5.19
C SER A 61 3.17 -8.77 -5.20
N TYR A 62 2.62 -7.91 -6.05
CA TYR A 62 2.99 -6.49 -6.14
C TYR A 62 2.68 -5.75 -4.84
N LEU A 63 1.48 -5.92 -4.28
CA LEU A 63 1.09 -5.24 -3.03
C LEU A 63 1.99 -5.64 -1.85
N ARG A 64 2.35 -6.93 -1.77
CA ARG A 64 3.29 -7.41 -0.74
C ARG A 64 4.67 -6.79 -0.90
N ALA A 65 5.18 -6.77 -2.13
CA ALA A 65 6.45 -6.13 -2.45
C ALA A 65 6.42 -4.63 -2.13
N GLN A 66 5.34 -3.94 -2.45
CA GLN A 66 5.15 -2.51 -2.14
C GLN A 66 5.21 -2.25 -0.64
N ARG A 67 4.52 -3.06 0.18
CA ARG A 67 4.57 -2.95 1.64
C ARG A 67 6.00 -3.17 2.17
N GLN A 68 6.69 -4.19 1.66
CA GLN A 68 8.09 -4.45 2.05
C GLN A 68 9.01 -3.31 1.64
N TYR A 69 8.82 -2.76 0.44
CA TYR A 69 9.56 -1.61 -0.05
C TYR A 69 9.40 -0.39 0.86
N VAL A 70 8.16 -0.04 1.22
CA VAL A 70 7.89 1.07 2.14
C VAL A 70 8.58 0.85 3.49
N ALA A 71 8.48 -0.35 4.06
CA ALA A 71 9.13 -0.68 5.33
C ALA A 71 10.68 -0.60 5.25
N LEU A 72 11.27 -1.01 4.12
CA LEU A 72 12.72 -0.87 3.90
C LEU A 72 13.13 0.59 3.74
N LEU A 73 12.33 1.38 3.03
CA LEU A 73 12.58 2.79 2.83
C LEU A 73 12.55 3.54 4.17
N GLU A 74 11.54 3.31 5.00
CA GLU A 74 11.46 3.90 6.35
C GLU A 74 12.66 3.49 7.23
N ARG A 75 13.10 2.23 7.14
CA ARG A 75 14.21 1.71 7.96
C ARG A 75 15.58 2.27 7.56
N TYR A 76 15.85 2.32 6.26
CA TYR A 76 17.17 2.67 5.75
C TYR A 76 17.28 4.14 5.35
N ASN A 77 16.15 4.84 5.20
CA ASN A 77 16.12 6.26 4.86
C ASN A 77 15.19 7.07 5.80
N PRO A 78 15.51 7.13 7.11
CA PRO A 78 14.72 7.91 8.06
C PRO A 78 14.82 9.42 7.80
N SER A 79 15.80 9.87 7.02
CA SER A 79 15.99 11.27 6.64
C SER A 79 15.15 11.72 5.44
N MET A 80 14.39 10.83 4.78
CA MET A 80 13.60 11.19 3.59
C MET A 80 12.55 12.29 3.81
N GLY A 81 12.07 12.43 5.05
CA GLY A 81 11.09 13.46 5.41
C GLY A 81 11.65 14.63 6.21
N LEU A 82 12.95 14.67 6.47
CA LEU A 82 13.58 15.78 7.19
C LEU A 82 14.10 16.81 6.20
N GLU A 83 13.65 18.05 6.34
CA GLU A 83 14.26 19.19 5.63
C GLU A 83 15.73 19.31 6.02
N ASP A 84 16.57 19.77 5.09
CA ASP A 84 18.02 19.81 5.31
C ASP A 84 18.39 20.63 6.55
N ASP A 85 17.68 21.73 6.82
CA ASP A 85 17.88 22.57 8.01
C ASP A 85 17.60 21.82 9.32
N GLU A 86 16.55 20.98 9.35
CA GLU A 86 16.24 20.15 10.51
C GLU A 86 17.29 19.05 10.72
N ARG A 87 17.82 18.49 9.62
CA ARG A 87 18.92 17.50 9.68
C ARG A 87 20.16 18.13 10.30
N VAL A 88 20.54 19.33 9.86
CA VAL A 88 21.72 20.04 10.41
C VAL A 88 21.47 20.45 11.87
N ARG A 89 20.25 20.85 12.23
CA ARG A 89 19.89 21.13 13.63
C ARG A 89 20.01 19.91 14.53
N LEU A 90 19.54 18.74 14.09
CA LEU A 90 19.64 17.50 14.85
C LEU A 90 21.09 17.01 14.97
N SER A 91 21.91 17.19 13.92
CA SER A 91 23.34 16.85 13.99
C SER A 91 24.11 17.79 14.93
N ALA A 92 23.83 19.09 14.91
CA ALA A 92 24.40 20.06 15.86
C ALA A 92 24.08 19.67 17.31
N ARG A 93 22.82 19.28 17.59
CA ARG A 93 22.40 18.81 18.92
C ARG A 93 23.14 17.57 19.40
N ARG A 94 23.58 16.67 18.50
CA ARG A 94 24.38 15.48 18.88
C ARG A 94 25.71 15.86 19.51
N VAL A 95 26.25 17.04 19.20
CA VAL A 95 27.52 17.56 19.74
C VAL A 95 27.28 18.59 20.86
N GLY A 96 26.02 18.80 21.27
CA GLY A 96 25.66 19.81 22.27
C GLY A 96 25.68 21.25 21.72
N LEU A 97 25.67 21.43 20.40
CA LEU A 97 25.64 22.72 19.73
C LEU A 97 24.21 23.07 19.27
N ASN A 98 23.90 24.37 19.24
CA ASN A 98 22.67 24.90 18.65
C ASN A 98 23.00 25.58 17.33
N MET A 99 22.06 25.54 16.38
CA MET A 99 22.20 26.27 15.12
C MET A 99 22.18 27.79 15.37
N PRO A 100 23.04 28.57 14.68
CA PRO A 100 23.03 30.02 14.76
C PRO A 100 21.72 30.59 14.21
N GLN A 101 21.31 31.76 14.71
CA GLN A 101 20.15 32.47 14.20
C GLN A 101 20.43 32.93 12.76
N THR A 102 19.56 32.56 11.84
CA THR A 102 19.60 33.06 10.46
C THR A 102 19.17 34.52 10.43
N TYR A 103 19.83 35.33 9.61
CA TYR A 103 19.49 36.73 9.44
C TYR A 103 18.15 36.88 8.72
N GLU A 104 17.16 37.49 9.37
CA GLU A 104 15.91 37.90 8.73
C GLU A 104 15.97 39.40 8.39
N PRO A 105 15.95 39.79 7.11
CA PRO A 105 15.87 41.20 6.73
C PRO A 105 14.51 41.77 7.13
N LYS A 106 14.53 42.99 7.71
CA LYS A 106 13.33 43.78 8.02
C LYS A 106 12.73 44.42 6.77
#